data_AF-A0A534JCU7-F1
#
_entry.id   AF-A0A534JCU7-F1
#
_cell.length_a   1.000
_cell.length_b   1.000
_cell.length_c   1.000
_cell.angle_alpha   90.00
_cell.angle_beta   90.00
_cell.angle_gamma   90.00
#
_symmetry.space_group_name_H-M   'P 1'
#
loop_
_entity.id
_entity.type
_entity.pdbx_description
1 polymer ?
#
loop_
_entity_poly.entity_id
_entity_poly.type
_entity_poly.pdbx_seq_one_letter_code
_entity_poly.pdbx_strand_id
1 'polypeptide(L)'
;MNEARLEALTERLLRAGVAPRHARRAVQELRAHHADVMAELRAAGIPPAQSEGLAAERVGPDEAFVREMLARPELRSFASRRPFVAFTLLPLLAFIALSALSVGSLIAVLEAARHWRAWLSPALIEGARGLCAALFFGAMWLAPLAAAGMACLLAARQRIAARWVIAGVFLVGLLRAMINGSFDVPTSLHGSVSMGIGWAPHRLPETAVRAAILIAPVLLPYLWWLRSHRVLTVRPRH
;
A
#
# COMPACT_ATOMS: atom_id res chain seq x y z
N MET A 1 19.94 6.01 -26.47
CA MET A 1 19.22 6.59 -25.31
C MET A 1 19.74 5.97 -24.01
N ASN A 2 20.17 6.80 -23.06
CA ASN A 2 20.79 6.33 -21.81
C ASN A 2 19.75 5.84 -20.79
N GLU A 3 20.11 4.81 -20.01
CA GLU A 3 19.27 4.20 -18.95
C GLU A 3 18.73 5.26 -17.97
N ALA A 4 19.57 6.21 -17.56
CA ALA A 4 19.21 7.28 -16.63
C ALA A 4 18.06 8.18 -17.14
N ARG A 5 18.00 8.45 -18.46
CA ARG A 5 16.89 9.22 -19.04
C ARG A 5 15.59 8.43 -19.00
N LEU A 6 15.65 7.12 -19.25
CA LEU A 6 14.49 6.23 -19.20
C LEU A 6 13.92 6.09 -17.78
N GLU A 7 14.80 5.99 -16.78
CA GLU A 7 14.40 5.98 -15.37
C GLU A 7 13.75 7.31 -14.97
N ALA A 8 14.34 8.44 -15.35
CA ALA A 8 13.77 9.76 -15.09
C ALA A 8 12.38 9.92 -15.74
N LEU A 9 12.22 9.45 -16.98
CA LEU A 9 10.93 9.49 -17.69
C LEU A 9 9.88 8.58 -17.03
N THR A 10 10.29 7.37 -16.62
CA THR A 10 9.44 6.44 -15.86
C THR A 10 8.98 7.09 -14.57
N GLU A 11 9.88 7.74 -13.83
CA GLU A 11 9.54 8.43 -12.58
C GLU A 11 8.59 9.61 -12.81
N ARG A 12 8.79 10.40 -13.88
CA ARG A 12 7.87 11.48 -14.27
C ARG A 12 6.46 10.94 -14.56
N LEU A 13 6.34 9.85 -15.33
CA LEU A 13 5.06 9.22 -15.64
C LEU A 13 4.34 8.67 -14.39
N LEU A 14 5.09 8.02 -13.50
CA LEU A 14 4.55 7.52 -12.23
C LEU A 14 4.03 8.65 -11.34
N ARG A 15 4.81 9.73 -11.17
CA ARG A 15 4.40 10.92 -10.41
C ARG A 15 3.18 11.60 -11.01
N ALA A 16 3.05 11.56 -12.34
CA ALA A 16 1.89 12.10 -13.04
C ALA A 16 0.65 11.19 -13.01
N GLY A 17 0.76 10.00 -12.40
CA GLY A 17 -0.38 9.12 -12.12
C GLY A 17 -0.61 7.99 -13.13
N VAL A 18 0.34 7.75 -14.05
CA VAL A 18 0.28 6.61 -14.98
C VAL A 18 0.53 5.30 -14.22
N ALA A 19 -0.20 4.23 -14.53
CA ALA A 19 -0.01 2.96 -13.85
C ALA A 19 1.40 2.37 -14.12
N PRO A 20 2.03 1.68 -13.15
CA PRO A 20 3.41 1.19 -13.32
C PRO A 20 3.64 0.29 -14.53
N ARG A 21 2.66 -0.56 -14.86
CA ARG A 21 2.71 -1.43 -16.05
C ARG A 21 2.71 -0.60 -17.35
N HIS A 22 1.85 0.41 -17.42
CA HIS A 22 1.76 1.29 -18.58
C HIS A 22 2.98 2.21 -18.71
N ALA A 23 3.50 2.75 -17.61
CA ALA A 23 4.72 3.56 -17.63
C ALA A 23 5.92 2.77 -18.15
N ARG A 24 6.13 1.53 -17.66
CA ARG A 24 7.20 0.65 -18.14
C ARG A 24 7.04 0.28 -19.61
N ARG A 25 5.83 -0.08 -20.03
CA ARG A 25 5.53 -0.42 -21.43
C ARG A 25 5.77 0.77 -22.35
N ALA A 26 5.28 1.96 -22.00
CA ALA A 26 5.45 3.17 -22.80
C ALA A 26 6.93 3.56 -22.95
N VAL A 27 7.72 3.43 -21.88
CA VAL A 27 9.18 3.68 -21.91
C VAL A 27 9.91 2.62 -22.75
N GLN A 28 9.48 1.36 -22.72
CA GLN A 28 10.01 0.31 -23.58
C GLN A 28 9.67 0.55 -25.06
N GLU A 29 8.44 0.97 -25.35
CA GLU A 29 8.01 1.34 -26.71
C GLU A 29 8.82 2.53 -27.23
N LEU A 30 9.08 3.55 -26.39
CA LEU A 30 9.96 4.68 -26.74
C LEU A 30 11.41 4.23 -27.00
N ARG A 31 11.93 3.29 -26.19
CA ARG A 31 13.27 2.71 -26.40
C ARG A 31 13.36 1.94 -27.71
N ALA A 32 12.32 1.17 -28.04
CA ALA A 32 12.24 0.43 -29.30
C ALA A 32 12.19 1.40 -30.48
N HIS A 33 11.32 2.41 -30.44
CA HIS A 33 11.22 3.42 -31.49
C HIS A 33 12.54 4.17 -31.73
N HIS A 34 13.23 4.57 -30.65
CA HIS A 34 14.57 5.15 -30.77
C HIS A 34 15.57 4.16 -31.39
N ALA A 35 15.51 2.86 -31.08
CA ALA A 35 16.39 1.87 -31.67
C ALA A 35 16.13 1.70 -33.18
N ASP A 36 14.86 1.71 -33.59
CA ASP A 36 14.44 1.62 -34.98
C ASP A 36 14.93 2.85 -35.77
N VAL A 37 14.71 4.07 -35.24
CA VAL A 37 15.22 5.32 -35.85
C VAL A 37 16.74 5.29 -35.99
N MET A 38 17.46 4.80 -34.97
CA MET A 38 18.92 4.67 -35.06
C MET A 38 19.37 3.64 -36.11
N ALA A 39 18.62 2.55 -36.28
CA ALA A 39 18.92 1.55 -37.31
C ALA A 39 18.70 2.13 -38.72
N GLU A 40 17.62 2.88 -38.93
CA GLU A 40 17.35 3.59 -40.19
C GLU A 40 18.46 4.60 -40.53
N LEU A 41 18.87 5.43 -39.56
CA LEU A 41 19.91 6.44 -39.79
C LEU A 41 21.26 5.80 -40.12
N ARG A 42 21.59 4.67 -39.48
CA ARG A 42 22.80 3.89 -39.82
C ARG A 42 22.72 3.25 -41.21
N ALA A 43 21.56 2.70 -41.57
CA ALA A 43 21.33 2.15 -42.90
C ALA A 43 21.43 3.23 -43.99
N ALA A 44 21.05 4.46 -43.67
CA ALA A 44 21.24 5.64 -44.52
C ALA A 44 22.69 6.17 -44.55
N GLY A 45 23.63 5.51 -43.88
CA GLY A 45 25.05 5.87 -43.88
C GLY A 45 25.41 7.06 -42.99
N ILE A 46 24.50 7.50 -42.09
CA ILE A 46 24.76 8.66 -41.24
C ILE A 46 25.71 8.29 -40.09
N PRO A 47 26.79 9.07 -39.88
CA PRO A 47 27.74 8.83 -38.80
C PRO A 47 27.08 8.83 -37.40
N PRO A 48 27.52 7.96 -36.47
CA PRO A 48 26.89 7.78 -35.16
C PRO A 48 26.78 9.07 -34.34
N ALA A 49 27.74 9.99 -34.45
CA ALA A 49 27.72 11.27 -33.75
C ALA A 49 26.60 12.22 -34.25
N GLN A 50 26.21 12.14 -35.53
CA GLN A 50 25.11 12.92 -36.09
C GLN A 50 23.76 12.21 -35.90
N SER A 51 23.78 10.87 -35.93
CA SER A 51 22.58 10.04 -35.76
C SER A 51 21.91 10.23 -34.40
N GLU A 52 22.65 10.48 -33.31
CA GLU A 52 22.04 10.74 -32.00
C GLU A 52 21.23 12.05 -31.95
N GLY A 53 21.74 13.12 -32.58
CA GLY A 53 21.04 14.41 -32.66
C GLY A 53 19.75 14.30 -33.49
N LEU A 54 19.86 13.68 -34.67
CA LEU A 54 18.71 13.46 -35.57
C LEU A 54 17.68 12.49 -34.98
N ALA A 55 18.12 11.47 -34.24
CA ALA A 55 17.22 10.56 -33.53
C ALA A 55 16.47 11.28 -32.40
N ALA A 56 17.15 12.16 -31.64
CA ALA A 56 16.49 12.96 -30.61
C ALA A 56 15.44 13.92 -31.18
N GLU A 57 15.72 14.51 -32.34
CA GLU A 57 14.78 15.39 -33.05
C GLU A 57 13.56 14.63 -33.58
N ARG A 58 13.75 13.45 -34.18
CA ARG A 58 12.66 12.59 -34.67
C ARG A 58 11.79 12.00 -33.57
N VAL A 59 12.39 11.56 -32.45
CA VAL A 59 11.67 11.00 -31.31
C VAL A 59 10.88 12.08 -30.55
N GLY A 60 11.32 13.34 -30.64
CA GLY A 60 10.64 14.49 -30.05
C GLY A 60 10.91 14.69 -28.56
N PRO A 61 10.38 15.77 -27.98
CA PRO A 61 10.65 16.15 -26.59
C PRO A 61 9.90 15.29 -25.57
N ASP A 62 10.58 14.98 -24.46
CA ASP A 62 10.03 14.17 -23.36
C ASP A 62 8.73 14.78 -22.77
N GLU A 63 8.58 16.11 -22.75
CA GLU A 63 7.35 16.78 -22.32
C GLU A 63 6.13 16.42 -23.18
N ALA A 64 6.31 16.33 -24.50
CA ALA A 64 5.21 16.04 -25.41
C ALA A 64 4.73 14.59 -25.21
N PHE A 65 5.68 13.66 -25.08
CA PHE A 65 5.39 12.26 -24.77
C PHE A 65 4.63 12.10 -23.44
N VAL A 66 5.10 12.76 -22.37
CA VAL A 66 4.41 12.71 -21.07
C VAL A 66 3.00 13.30 -21.18
N ARG A 67 2.83 14.43 -21.90
CA ARG A 67 1.53 15.06 -22.08
C ARG A 67 0.56 14.15 -22.83
N GLU A 68 1.02 13.49 -23.89
CA GLU A 68 0.22 12.54 -24.65
C GLU A 68 -0.21 11.34 -23.78
N MET A 69 0.71 10.78 -23.01
CA MET A 69 0.40 9.68 -22.09
C MET A 69 -0.62 10.09 -21.02
N LEU A 70 -0.60 11.35 -20.56
CA LEU A 70 -1.58 11.88 -19.61
C LEU A 70 -2.93 12.23 -20.22
N ALA A 71 -2.97 12.54 -21.52
CA ALA A 71 -4.22 12.79 -22.24
C ALA A 71 -5.07 11.52 -22.37
N ARG A 72 -4.47 10.32 -22.26
CA ARG A 72 -5.16 9.03 -22.32
C ARG A 72 -5.62 8.62 -20.91
N PRO A 73 -6.91 8.79 -20.55
CA PRO A 73 -7.38 8.49 -19.20
C PRO A 73 -7.19 7.02 -18.84
N GLU A 74 -7.29 6.11 -19.81
CA GLU A 74 -7.12 4.65 -19.66
C GLU A 74 -5.77 4.25 -19.05
N LEU A 75 -4.71 5.03 -19.29
CA LEU A 75 -3.38 4.75 -18.77
C LEU A 75 -3.21 5.13 -17.29
N ARG A 76 -4.17 5.90 -16.74
CA ARG A 76 -4.18 6.33 -15.34
C ARG A 76 -4.63 5.20 -14.43
N SER A 77 -3.85 4.94 -13.38
CA SER A 77 -4.23 3.97 -12.35
C SER A 77 -5.49 4.40 -11.59
N PHE A 78 -6.28 3.44 -11.12
CA PHE A 78 -7.45 3.74 -10.27
C PHE A 78 -7.07 4.59 -9.04
N ALA A 79 -5.90 4.32 -8.48
CA ALA A 79 -5.34 5.03 -7.36
C ALA A 79 -4.91 6.48 -7.68
N SER A 80 -4.56 6.80 -8.93
CA SER A 80 -4.32 8.20 -9.34
C SER A 80 -5.62 8.93 -9.69
N ARG A 81 -6.64 8.21 -10.20
CA ARG A 81 -7.97 8.78 -10.48
C ARG A 81 -8.73 9.13 -9.19
N ARG A 82 -8.63 8.29 -8.15
CA ARG A 82 -9.31 8.49 -6.86
C ARG A 82 -8.38 8.15 -5.69
N PRO A 83 -7.38 9.02 -5.40
CA PRO A 83 -6.39 8.76 -4.35
C PRO A 83 -7.02 8.66 -2.95
N PHE A 84 -8.10 9.40 -2.70
CA PHE A 84 -8.87 9.25 -1.46
C PHE A 84 -9.38 7.81 -1.32
N VAL A 85 -10.16 7.31 -2.29
CA VAL A 85 -10.74 5.96 -2.22
C VAL A 85 -9.66 4.87 -2.06
N ALA A 86 -8.56 4.98 -2.80
CA ALA A 86 -7.52 3.95 -2.79
C ALA A 86 -6.67 3.93 -1.51
N PHE A 87 -6.48 5.06 -0.82
CA PHE A 87 -5.56 5.16 0.32
C PHE A 87 -6.21 5.50 1.65
N THR A 88 -7.47 5.92 1.67
CA THR A 88 -8.24 6.12 2.91
C THR A 88 -9.33 5.06 3.04
N LEU A 89 -10.18 4.91 2.03
CA LEU A 89 -11.34 4.02 2.10
C LEU A 89 -10.94 2.55 1.98
N LEU A 90 -10.05 2.21 1.04
CA LEU A 90 -9.64 0.82 0.82
C LEU A 90 -8.92 0.21 2.04
N PRO A 91 -7.95 0.88 2.70
CA PRO A 91 -7.32 0.32 3.90
C PRO A 91 -8.30 0.21 5.07
N LEU A 92 -9.25 1.15 5.18
CA LEU A 92 -10.31 1.08 6.19
C LEU A 92 -11.22 -0.13 5.97
N LEU A 93 -11.72 -0.31 4.74
CA LEU A 93 -12.56 -1.46 4.38
C LEU A 93 -11.81 -2.78 4.53
N ALA A 94 -10.53 -2.82 4.15
CA ALA A 94 -9.69 -4.00 4.35
C ALA A 94 -9.52 -4.33 5.84
N PHE A 95 -9.31 -3.32 6.69
CA PHE A 95 -9.25 -3.51 8.14
C PHE A 95 -10.58 -4.04 8.71
N ILE A 96 -11.71 -3.45 8.30
CA ILE A 96 -13.04 -3.91 8.73
C ILE A 96 -13.28 -5.35 8.29
N ALA A 97 -13.03 -5.68 7.02
CA ALA A 97 -13.23 -7.02 6.48
C ALA A 97 -12.33 -8.07 7.15
N LEU A 98 -11.05 -7.75 7.36
CA LEU A 98 -10.12 -8.67 8.02
C LEU A 98 -10.48 -8.88 9.49
N SER A 99 -10.89 -7.82 10.19
CA SER A 99 -11.38 -7.91 11.56
C SER A 99 -12.65 -8.75 11.66
N ALA A 100 -13.62 -8.52 10.77
CA ALA A 100 -14.86 -9.29 10.70
C ALA A 100 -14.60 -10.77 10.39
N LEU A 101 -13.67 -11.05 9.47
CA LEU A 101 -13.26 -12.42 9.14
C LEU A 101 -12.62 -13.11 10.35
N SER A 102 -11.68 -12.46 11.04
CA SER A 102 -11.04 -13.03 12.22
C SER A 102 -12.01 -13.29 13.37
N VAL A 103 -12.95 -12.36 13.62
CA VAL A 103 -14.00 -12.54 14.63
C VAL A 103 -14.97 -13.64 14.22
N GLY A 104 -15.38 -13.70 12.95
CA GLY A 104 -16.22 -14.77 12.42
C GLY A 104 -15.55 -16.15 12.54
N SER A 105 -14.26 -16.24 12.22
CA SER A 105 -13.47 -17.47 12.40
C SER A 105 -13.36 -17.85 13.88
N LEU A 106 -13.18 -16.89 14.78
CA LEU A 106 -13.16 -17.13 16.22
C LEU A 106 -14.49 -17.74 16.70
N ILE A 107 -15.61 -17.14 16.31
CA ILE A 107 -16.95 -17.64 16.64
C ILE A 107 -17.15 -19.05 16.06
N ALA A 108 -16.76 -19.29 14.81
CA ALA A 108 -16.89 -20.58 14.16
C ALA A 108 -16.08 -21.69 14.87
N VAL A 109 -14.85 -21.40 15.28
CA VAL A 109 -14.01 -22.35 16.05
C VAL A 109 -14.63 -22.65 17.41
N LEU A 110 -15.13 -21.64 18.12
CA LEU A 110 -15.79 -21.82 19.42
C LEU A 110 -17.07 -22.63 19.32
N GLU A 111 -17.92 -22.37 18.32
CA GLU A 111 -19.15 -23.14 18.08
C GLU A 111 -18.84 -24.58 17.67
N ALA A 112 -17.85 -24.80 16.79
CA ALA A 112 -17.41 -26.15 16.43
C ALA A 112 -16.88 -26.93 17.64
N ALA A 113 -16.06 -26.29 18.47
CA ALA A 113 -15.54 -26.89 19.70
C ALA A 113 -16.67 -27.20 20.71
N ARG A 114 -17.70 -26.34 20.79
CA ARG A 114 -18.87 -26.57 21.64
C ARG A 114 -19.70 -27.75 21.13
N HIS A 115 -19.96 -27.81 19.82
CA HIS A 115 -20.79 -28.83 19.22
C HIS A 115 -20.17 -30.23 19.30
N TRP A 116 -18.86 -30.36 19.08
CA TRP A 116 -18.16 -31.66 19.04
C TRP A 116 -17.44 -31.99 20.34
N ARG A 117 -17.77 -31.29 21.44
CA ARG A 117 -17.08 -31.36 22.71
C ARG A 117 -16.89 -32.77 23.26
N ALA A 118 -17.90 -33.63 23.14
CA ALA A 118 -17.86 -35.01 23.65
C ALA A 118 -16.82 -35.90 22.94
N TRP A 119 -16.36 -35.49 21.76
CA TRP A 119 -15.48 -36.25 20.88
C TRP A 119 -14.08 -35.62 20.77
N LEU A 120 -13.87 -34.46 21.40
CA LEU A 120 -12.61 -33.73 21.34
C LEU A 120 -11.68 -34.19 22.46
N SER A 121 -10.44 -34.53 22.09
CA SER A 121 -9.40 -34.81 23.08
C SER A 121 -8.98 -33.53 23.81
N PRO A 122 -8.45 -33.62 25.04
CA PRO A 122 -7.93 -32.47 25.77
C PRO A 122 -6.91 -31.66 24.98
N ALA A 123 -6.04 -32.33 24.21
CA ALA A 123 -5.05 -31.69 23.35
C ALA A 123 -5.68 -30.86 22.22
N LEU A 124 -6.78 -31.33 21.62
CA LEU A 124 -7.53 -30.60 20.61
C LEU A 124 -8.22 -29.36 21.18
N ILE A 125 -8.72 -29.43 22.41
CA ILE A 125 -9.32 -28.29 23.13
C ILE A 125 -8.26 -27.22 23.41
N GLU A 126 -7.06 -27.64 23.84
CA GLU A 126 -5.94 -26.73 24.07
C GLU A 126 -5.40 -26.11 22.76
N GLY A 127 -5.36 -26.88 21.67
CA GLY A 127 -5.04 -26.37 20.34
C GLY A 127 -6.05 -25.34 19.83
N ALA A 128 -7.36 -25.60 20.01
CA ALA A 128 -8.41 -24.64 19.67
C ALA A 128 -8.29 -23.34 20.48
N ARG A 129 -7.94 -23.44 21.77
CA ARG A 129 -7.65 -22.28 22.63
C ARG A 129 -6.49 -21.44 22.09
N GLY A 130 -5.38 -22.08 21.72
CA GLY A 130 -4.23 -21.42 21.10
C GLY A 130 -4.59 -20.72 19.78
N LEU A 131 -5.38 -21.39 18.93
CA LEU A 131 -5.88 -20.83 17.68
C LEU A 131 -6.78 -19.61 17.91
N CYS A 132 -7.69 -19.66 18.87
CA CYS A 132 -8.55 -18.53 19.24
C CYS A 132 -7.74 -17.31 19.70
N ALA A 133 -6.73 -17.52 20.56
CA ALA A 133 -5.84 -16.46 21.00
C ALA A 133 -5.04 -15.86 19.83
N ALA A 134 -4.54 -16.70 18.92
CA ALA A 134 -3.83 -16.26 17.72
C ALA A 134 -4.74 -15.46 16.76
N LEU A 135 -5.99 -15.90 16.53
CA LEU A 135 -6.98 -15.19 15.71
C LEU A 135 -7.34 -13.84 16.33
N PHE A 136 -7.53 -13.79 17.65
CA PHE A 136 -7.82 -12.55 18.35
C PHE A 136 -6.64 -11.57 18.28
N PHE A 137 -5.42 -12.04 18.52
CA PHE A 137 -4.20 -11.25 18.35
C PHE A 137 -4.05 -10.76 16.91
N GLY A 138 -4.32 -11.62 15.94
CA GLY A 138 -4.32 -11.30 14.52
C GLY A 138 -5.29 -10.17 14.17
N ALA A 139 -6.54 -10.27 14.62
CA ALA A 139 -7.56 -9.25 14.43
C ALA A 139 -7.17 -7.91 15.08
N MET A 140 -6.62 -7.99 16.29
CA MET A 140 -6.35 -6.81 17.11
C MET A 140 -5.01 -6.12 16.79
N TRP A 141 -4.04 -6.79 16.21
CA TRP A 141 -2.71 -6.19 16.01
C TRP A 141 -2.24 -6.32 14.57
N LEU A 142 -2.27 -7.53 14.02
CA LEU A 142 -1.76 -7.78 12.66
C LEU A 142 -2.65 -7.15 11.58
N ALA A 143 -3.96 -7.24 11.71
CA ALA A 143 -4.91 -6.72 10.72
C ALA A 143 -4.77 -5.21 10.45
N PRO A 144 -4.78 -4.33 11.48
CA PRO A 144 -4.62 -2.90 11.25
C PRO A 144 -3.20 -2.53 10.78
N LEU A 145 -2.16 -3.22 11.26
CA LEU A 145 -0.78 -3.05 10.78
C LEU A 145 -0.63 -3.44 9.30
N ALA A 146 -1.19 -4.58 8.91
CA ALA A 146 -1.14 -5.07 7.53
C ALA A 146 -1.92 -4.16 6.59
N ALA A 147 -3.13 -3.72 6.96
CA ALA A 147 -3.93 -2.80 6.16
C ALA A 147 -3.21 -1.45 5.96
N ALA A 148 -2.69 -0.86 7.03
CA ALA A 148 -1.97 0.40 7.00
C ALA A 148 -0.62 0.28 6.26
N GLY A 149 0.14 -0.79 6.50
CA GLY A 149 1.41 -1.08 5.84
C GLY A 149 1.25 -1.30 4.33
N MET A 150 0.22 -2.05 3.92
CA MET A 150 -0.08 -2.24 2.49
C MET A 150 -0.44 -0.91 1.81
N ALA A 151 -1.17 -0.02 2.48
CA ALA A 151 -1.45 1.32 1.98
C ALA A 151 -0.16 2.14 1.75
N CYS A 152 0.76 2.11 2.72
CA CYS A 152 2.07 2.75 2.62
C CYS A 152 2.93 2.16 1.48
N LEU A 153 2.97 0.84 1.33
CA LEU A 153 3.72 0.16 0.27
C LEU A 153 3.17 0.49 -1.12
N LEU A 154 1.85 0.47 -1.29
CA LEU A 154 1.19 0.86 -2.53
C LEU A 154 1.44 2.33 -2.86
N ALA A 155 1.41 3.21 -1.86
CA ALA A 155 1.69 4.61 -2.05
C ALA A 155 3.16 4.88 -2.42
N ALA A 156 4.10 4.17 -1.79
CA ALA A 156 5.52 4.25 -2.12
C ALA A 156 5.75 3.80 -3.58
N ARG A 157 5.10 2.72 -4.00
CA ARG A 157 5.17 2.22 -5.39
C ARG A 157 4.55 3.16 -6.41
N GLN A 158 3.51 3.91 -6.05
CA GLN A 158 2.77 4.78 -6.96
C GLN A 158 3.17 6.26 -6.85
N ARG A 159 4.10 6.62 -5.94
CA ARG A 159 4.60 8.00 -5.72
C ARG A 159 3.48 9.03 -5.48
N ILE A 160 2.40 8.60 -4.82
CA ILE A 160 1.19 9.42 -4.60
C ILE A 160 1.35 10.35 -3.39
N ALA A 161 0.59 11.45 -3.38
CA ALA A 161 0.62 12.48 -2.34
C ALA A 161 0.42 11.88 -0.93
N ALA A 162 1.45 12.00 -0.09
CA ALA A 162 1.54 11.43 1.26
C ALA A 162 0.38 11.82 2.18
N ARG A 163 -0.28 12.96 1.95
CA ARG A 163 -1.42 13.43 2.76
C ARG A 163 -2.57 12.41 2.86
N TRP A 164 -2.87 11.69 1.78
CA TRP A 164 -3.97 10.72 1.76
C TRP A 164 -3.62 9.42 2.49
N VAL A 165 -2.34 9.02 2.41
CA VAL A 165 -1.82 7.87 3.15
C VAL A 165 -1.83 8.15 4.64
N ILE A 166 -1.36 9.34 5.03
CA ILE A 166 -1.38 9.78 6.44
C ILE A 166 -2.82 9.78 6.97
N ALA A 167 -3.77 10.33 6.20
CA ALA A 167 -5.18 10.31 6.58
C ALA A 167 -5.73 8.88 6.75
N GLY A 168 -5.40 7.95 5.84
CA GLY A 168 -5.83 6.55 5.93
C GLY A 168 -5.24 5.80 7.12
N VAL A 169 -3.92 5.93 7.34
CA VAL A 169 -3.23 5.33 8.49
C VAL A 169 -3.77 5.89 9.80
N PHE A 170 -4.02 7.19 9.86
CA PHE A 170 -4.60 7.83 11.03
C PHE A 170 -6.02 7.33 11.31
N LEU A 171 -6.86 7.19 10.26
CA LEU A 171 -8.23 6.69 10.39
C LEU A 171 -8.27 5.23 10.86
N VAL A 172 -7.41 4.37 10.31
CA VAL A 172 -7.25 2.97 10.75
C VAL A 172 -6.76 2.92 12.19
N GLY A 173 -5.78 3.75 12.56
CA GLY A 173 -5.27 3.86 13.93
C GLY A 173 -6.33 4.31 14.94
N LEU A 174 -7.12 5.33 14.59
CA LEU A 174 -8.24 5.82 15.39
C LEU A 174 -9.30 4.74 15.59
N LEU A 175 -9.77 4.13 14.50
CA LEU A 175 -10.78 3.10 14.56
C LEU A 175 -10.29 1.91 15.41
N ARG A 176 -9.03 1.52 15.25
CA ARG A 176 -8.42 0.47 16.07
C ARG A 176 -8.33 0.87 17.54
N ALA A 177 -7.94 2.11 17.86
CA ALA A 177 -7.85 2.59 19.23
C ALA A 177 -9.22 2.62 19.94
N MET A 178 -10.30 2.82 19.19
CA MET A 178 -11.68 2.77 19.70
C MET A 178 -12.18 1.35 19.97
N ILE A 179 -11.58 0.34 19.35
CA ILE A 179 -11.93 -1.06 19.57
C ILE A 179 -11.31 -1.52 20.89
N ASN A 180 -12.18 -1.82 21.85
CA ASN A 180 -11.83 -2.50 23.09
C ASN A 180 -12.26 -3.95 22.97
N GLY A 181 -11.31 -4.87 23.12
CA GLY A 181 -11.59 -6.29 23.16
C GLY A 181 -10.93 -6.88 24.39
N SER A 182 -11.67 -7.64 25.18
CA SER A 182 -11.11 -8.57 26.15
C SER A 182 -11.41 -9.99 25.68
N PHE A 183 -10.36 -10.78 25.56
CA PHE A 183 -10.47 -12.20 25.33
C PHE A 183 -10.05 -12.88 26.62
N ASP A 184 -11.04 -13.22 27.45
CA ASP A 184 -10.77 -13.94 28.69
C ASP A 184 -10.79 -15.43 28.39
N VAL A 185 -9.61 -16.05 28.46
CA VAL A 185 -9.43 -17.42 28.01
C VAL A 185 -9.72 -18.35 29.17
N PRO A 186 -10.82 -19.10 29.13
CA PRO A 186 -11.30 -19.84 30.28
C PRO A 186 -10.29 -20.88 30.76
N THR A 187 -9.90 -20.85 32.03
CA THR A 187 -9.33 -22.02 32.74
C THR A 187 -10.40 -23.08 33.07
N SER A 188 -11.67 -22.68 33.07
CA SER A 188 -12.84 -23.56 33.17
C SER A 188 -13.91 -23.06 32.19
N LEU A 189 -14.71 -23.98 31.62
CA LEU A 189 -15.59 -23.85 30.43
C LEU A 189 -16.59 -22.67 30.31
N HIS A 190 -16.51 -21.65 31.15
CA HIS A 190 -17.19 -20.38 31.01
C HIS A 190 -16.17 -19.31 30.60
N GLY A 191 -15.90 -19.23 29.29
CA GLY A 191 -15.12 -18.14 28.70
C GLY A 191 -16.03 -17.01 28.25
N SER A 192 -15.59 -15.76 28.37
CA SER A 192 -16.29 -14.63 27.78
C SER A 192 -15.39 -13.92 26.78
N VAL A 193 -15.94 -13.65 25.60
CA VAL A 193 -15.32 -12.79 24.60
C VAL A 193 -16.14 -11.51 24.59
N SER A 194 -15.54 -10.41 25.01
CA SER A 194 -16.17 -9.10 24.91
C SER A 194 -15.44 -8.28 23.86
N MET A 195 -16.19 -7.75 22.90
CA MET A 195 -15.65 -6.86 21.89
C MET A 195 -16.63 -5.70 21.74
N GLY A 196 -16.15 -4.49 21.95
CA GLY A 196 -16.94 -3.28 21.95
C GLY A 196 -16.20 -2.12 21.32
N ILE A 197 -16.94 -1.26 20.64
CA ILE A 197 -16.44 0.03 20.18
C ILE A 197 -16.84 1.04 21.26
N GLY A 198 -15.85 1.61 21.94
CA GLY A 198 -16.08 2.51 23.05
C GLY A 198 -15.51 3.89 22.79
N TRP A 199 -16.35 4.92 22.84
CA TRP A 199 -15.90 6.30 22.92
C TRP A 199 -15.97 6.75 24.38
N ALA A 200 -14.80 6.89 25.01
CA ALA A 200 -14.67 7.30 26.40
C ALA A 200 -13.75 8.53 26.47
N PRO A 201 -14.29 9.76 26.52
CA PRO A 201 -13.49 10.99 26.57
C PRO A 201 -12.48 11.02 27.73
N HIS A 202 -12.82 10.37 28.84
CA HIS A 202 -11.92 10.26 30.00
C HIS A 202 -10.75 9.29 29.76
N ARG A 203 -10.80 8.42 28.75
CA ARG A 203 -9.72 7.51 28.34
C ARG A 203 -8.95 8.02 27.12
N LEU A 204 -9.11 9.29 26.75
CA LEU A 204 -8.38 9.91 25.65
C LEU A 204 -6.87 9.65 25.70
N PRO A 205 -6.18 9.75 26.86
CA PRO A 205 -4.74 9.45 26.94
C PRO A 205 -4.41 8.01 26.52
N GLU A 206 -5.17 7.03 27.00
CA GLU A 206 -4.97 5.63 26.66
C GLU A 206 -5.26 5.34 25.18
N THR A 207 -6.34 5.93 24.64
CA THR A 207 -6.67 5.79 23.22
C THR A 207 -5.60 6.42 22.33
N ALA A 208 -5.03 7.55 22.73
CA ALA A 208 -3.94 8.20 22.02
C ALA A 208 -2.67 7.35 22.03
N VAL A 209 -2.31 6.76 23.17
CA VAL A 209 -1.17 5.83 23.27
C VAL A 209 -1.38 4.60 22.38
N ARG A 210 -2.57 3.99 22.41
CA ARG A 210 -2.89 2.83 21.55
C ARG A 210 -2.83 3.18 20.06
N ALA A 211 -3.36 4.33 19.67
CA ALA A 211 -3.25 4.83 18.30
C ALA A 211 -1.78 5.08 17.92
N ALA A 212 -1.00 5.70 18.80
CA ALA A 212 0.41 5.99 18.57
C ALA A 212 1.25 4.71 18.38
N ILE A 213 0.99 3.66 19.18
CA ILE A 213 1.67 2.36 19.05
C ILE A 213 1.42 1.73 17.68
N LEU A 214 0.24 1.93 17.08
CA LEU A 214 -0.04 1.41 15.73
C LEU A 214 0.48 2.33 14.62
N ILE A 215 0.31 3.64 14.79
CA ILE A 215 0.66 4.62 13.76
C ILE A 215 2.18 4.74 13.63
N ALA A 216 2.92 4.80 14.74
CA ALA A 216 4.37 4.98 14.73
C ALA A 216 5.14 3.95 13.88
N PRO A 217 4.96 2.62 14.05
CA PRO A 217 5.73 1.63 13.29
C PRO A 217 5.41 1.63 11.79
N VAL A 218 4.25 2.13 11.37
CA VAL A 218 3.88 2.21 9.95
C VAL A 218 4.29 3.54 9.33
N LEU A 219 4.03 4.64 10.05
CA LEU A 219 4.24 5.99 9.55
C LEU A 219 5.71 6.39 9.59
N LEU A 220 6.48 5.99 10.62
CA LEU A 220 7.90 6.37 10.75
C LEU A 220 8.76 5.85 9.59
N PRO A 221 8.70 4.56 9.21
CA PRO A 221 9.46 4.06 8.06
C PRO A 221 9.01 4.73 6.76
N TYR A 222 7.70 4.99 6.60
CA TYR A 222 7.16 5.65 5.41
C TYR A 222 7.63 7.11 5.29
N LEU A 223 7.63 7.86 6.39
CA LEU A 223 8.12 9.24 6.43
C LEU A 223 9.64 9.30 6.24
N TRP A 224 10.39 8.37 6.82
CA TRP A 224 11.83 8.24 6.60
C TRP A 224 12.14 7.97 5.12
N TRP A 225 11.42 7.05 4.50
CA TRP A 225 11.50 6.77 3.06
C TRP A 225 11.14 8.00 2.21
N LEU A 226 10.10 8.74 2.57
CA LEU A 226 9.72 9.96 1.87
C LEU A 226 10.82 11.04 1.97
N ARG A 227 11.47 11.15 3.14
CA ARG A 227 12.58 12.08 3.37
C ARG A 227 13.81 11.70 2.55
N SER A 228 14.24 10.45 2.56
CA SER A 228 15.42 10.00 1.81
C SER A 228 15.25 10.19 0.30
N HIS A 229 14.04 10.00 -0.25
CA HIS A 229 13.78 10.23 -1.67
C HIS A 229 13.54 11.69 -2.07
N ARG A 230 13.15 12.59 -1.14
CA ARG A 230 13.09 14.05 -1.42
C ARG A 230 14.48 14.68 -1.47
N VAL A 231 15.43 14.19 -0.68
CA VAL A 231 16.82 14.68 -0.69
C VAL A 231 17.51 14.42 -2.04
N LEU A 232 17.07 13.42 -2.81
CA LEU A 232 17.56 13.16 -4.17
C LEU A 232 17.00 14.11 -5.26
N THR A 233 16.10 15.04 -4.91
CA THR A 233 15.49 15.99 -5.87
C THR A 233 15.89 17.45 -5.68
N VAL A 234 16.88 17.76 -4.83
CA VAL A 234 17.37 19.14 -4.66
C VAL A 234 18.87 19.22 -4.93
N ARG A 235 19.18 19.38 -6.21
CA ARG A 235 20.26 20.27 -6.69
C ARG A 235 19.99 20.67 -8.14
N PRO A 236 19.14 21.68 -8.40
CA PRO A 236 19.42 22.51 -9.56
C PRO A 236 20.73 23.24 -9.26
N ARG A 237 21.80 22.87 -9.98
CA ARG A 237 22.94 23.77 -10.16
C ARG A 237 22.39 24.93 -10.98
N HIS A 238 22.18 26.07 -10.32
CA HIS A 238 22.34 27.36 -10.97
C HIS A 238 23.80 27.77 -10.79
#